data_AF-A0A841RBA6-F1
#
_entry.id   AF-A0A841RBA6-F1
#
_cell.length_a   1.000
_cell.length_b   1.000
_cell.length_c   1.000
_cell.angle_alpha   90.00
_cell.angle_beta   90.00
_cell.angle_gamma   90.00
#
_symmetry.space_group_name_H-M   'P 1'
#
loop_
_entity.id
_entity.type
_entity.pdbx_description
1 polymer ?
#
loop_
_entity_poly.entity_id
_entity_poly.type
_entity_poly.pdbx_seq_one_letter_code
_entity_poly.pdbx_strand_id
1 'polypeptide(L)'
;MERFVRYIRNVELGLGAAFITIFFITIVIQVFSRYLGITVMWTGEVSTYSFTWAVFMGAGAMTYENKHFAFDSLLHHLKGKKKEILKIFISLIILIFSLATLYYGVIITQKFWNYRWINLPIKMGWTWLCVPILGGTAALYSFTHILDHIKNYRKGGMPL
;
A
#
# COMPACT_ATOMS: atom_id res chain seq x y z
N MET A 1 9.89 -16.39 -7.86
CA MET A 1 9.48 -15.02 -7.51
C MET A 1 8.14 -15.00 -6.81
N GLU A 2 7.08 -15.60 -7.36
CA GLU A 2 5.73 -15.54 -6.79
C GLU A 2 5.59 -15.92 -5.30
N ARG A 3 6.33 -16.94 -4.81
CA ARG A 3 6.31 -17.31 -3.39
C ARG A 3 6.83 -16.21 -2.46
N PHE A 4 7.88 -15.49 -2.89
CA PHE A 4 8.48 -14.40 -2.14
C PHE A 4 7.55 -13.19 -2.09
N VAL A 5 6.97 -12.84 -3.24
CA VAL A 5 6.01 -11.76 -3.39
C VAL A 5 4.75 -12.03 -2.55
N ARG A 6 4.24 -13.27 -2.58
CA ARG A 6 3.09 -13.70 -1.77
C ARG A 6 3.38 -13.66 -0.27
N TYR A 7 4.62 -13.95 0.14
CA TYR A 7 5.04 -13.84 1.52
C TYR A 7 5.03 -12.39 2.00
N ILE A 8 5.62 -11.46 1.23
CA ILE A 8 5.59 -10.02 1.54
C ILE A 8 4.17 -9.54 1.70
N ARG A 9 3.28 -9.87 0.76
CA ARG A 9 1.86 -9.53 0.83
C ARG A 9 1.19 -10.03 2.11
N ASN A 10 1.42 -11.28 2.49
CA ASN A 10 0.81 -11.84 3.69
C ASN A 10 1.31 -11.14 4.95
N VAL A 11 2.58 -10.72 4.97
CA VAL A 11 3.14 -9.90 6.05
C VAL A 11 2.51 -8.50 6.07
N GLU A 12 2.37 -7.85 4.92
CA GLU A 12 1.69 -6.54 4.81
C GLU A 12 0.23 -6.62 5.27
N LEU A 13 -0.51 -7.65 4.86
CA LEU A 13 -1.89 -7.86 5.31
C LEU A 13 -1.97 -8.15 6.80
N GLY A 14 -1.05 -8.95 7.34
CA GLY A 14 -0.98 -9.23 8.78
C GLY A 14 -0.68 -7.97 9.60
N LEU A 15 0.27 -7.16 9.15
CA LEU A 15 0.58 -5.86 9.76
C LEU A 15 -0.62 -4.90 9.66
N GLY A 16 -1.21 -4.76 8.47
CA GLY A 16 -2.38 -3.91 8.26
C GLY A 16 -3.57 -4.31 9.13
N ALA A 17 -3.82 -5.61 9.27
CA ALA A 17 -4.85 -6.14 10.17
C ALA A 17 -4.54 -5.87 11.65
N ALA A 18 -3.28 -6.04 12.09
CA ALA A 18 -2.91 -5.70 13.46
C ALA A 18 -3.15 -4.20 13.75
N PHE A 19 -2.71 -3.32 12.83
CA PHE A 19 -2.89 -1.88 12.97
C PHE A 19 -4.35 -1.44 12.93
N ILE A 20 -5.20 -2.06 12.09
CA ILE A 20 -6.63 -1.72 12.05
C ILE A 20 -7.36 -2.17 13.33
N THR A 21 -6.95 -3.29 13.93
CA THR A 21 -7.46 -3.72 15.23
C THR A 21 -7.06 -2.75 16.33
N ILE A 22 -5.79 -2.32 16.37
CA ILE A 22 -5.31 -1.31 17.32
C ILE A 22 -6.08 0.00 17.15
N PHE A 23 -6.28 0.46 15.91
CA PHE A 23 -7.09 1.63 15.60
C PHE A 23 -8.51 1.49 16.16
N PHE A 24 -9.18 0.37 15.89
CA PHE A 24 -10.54 0.12 16.36
C PHE A 24 -10.64 0.16 17.89
N ILE A 25 -9.74 -0.55 18.59
CA ILE A 25 -9.69 -0.55 20.06
C ILE A 25 -9.46 0.87 20.60
N THR A 26 -8.56 1.63 19.97
CA THR A 26 -8.23 3.00 20.41
C THR A 26 -9.43 3.94 20.26
N ILE A 27 -10.16 3.84 19.14
CA ILE A 27 -11.39 4.62 18.91
C ILE A 27 -12.48 4.22 19.92
N VAL A 28 -12.64 2.93 20.20
CA VAL A 28 -13.59 2.45 21.22
C VAL A 28 -13.27 3.07 22.59
N ILE A 29 -12.00 3.01 23.02
CA ILE A 29 -11.54 3.65 24.27
C ILE A 29 -11.80 5.16 24.25
N GLN A 30 -11.54 5.83 23.13
CA GLN A 30 -11.76 7.27 22.99
C GLN A 30 -13.24 7.63 23.14
N VAL A 31 -14.14 6.86 22.53
CA VAL A 31 -15.59 7.06 22.63
C VAL A 31 -16.06 6.86 24.07
N PHE A 32 -15.69 5.75 24.71
CA PHE A 32 -16.04 5.47 26.10
C PHE A 32 -15.48 6.51 27.08
N SER A 33 -14.23 6.93 26.90
CA SER A 33 -13.61 7.97 27.73
C SER A 33 -14.35 9.29 27.65
N ARG A 34 -14.84 9.64 26.46
CA ARG A 34 -15.66 10.84 26.24
C ARG A 34 -17.01 10.76 26.96
N TYR A 35 -17.63 9.59 27.01
CA TYR A 35 -18.85 9.36 27.80
C TYR A 35 -18.60 9.49 29.31
N LEU A 36 -17.40 9.15 29.78
CA LEU A 36 -16.97 9.30 31.18
C LEU A 36 -16.47 10.71 31.53
N GLY A 37 -16.48 11.66 30.57
CA GLY A 37 -16.02 13.03 30.77
C GLY A 37 -14.49 13.20 30.85
N ILE A 38 -13.71 12.16 30.51
CA ILE A 38 -12.25 12.18 30.52
C ILE A 38 -11.74 12.30 29.08
N THR A 39 -11.05 13.40 28.75
CA THR A 39 -10.41 13.55 27.43
C THR A 39 -9.03 12.90 27.45
N VAL A 40 -8.92 11.74 26.82
CA VAL A 40 -7.65 11.03 26.67
C VAL A 40 -6.93 11.58 25.42
N MET A 41 -5.97 12.50 25.59
CA MET A 41 -5.35 13.18 24.43
C MET A 41 -4.46 12.26 23.58
N TRP A 42 -3.88 11.21 24.16
CA TRP A 42 -3.00 10.29 23.43
C TRP A 42 -3.76 9.36 22.45
N THR A 43 -5.05 9.07 22.69
CA THR A 43 -5.82 8.15 21.83
C THR A 43 -6.02 8.69 20.42
N GLY A 44 -6.08 10.01 20.24
CA GLY A 44 -6.22 10.62 18.92
C GLY A 44 -4.97 10.41 18.05
N GLU A 45 -3.78 10.57 18.65
CA GLU A 45 -2.50 10.40 17.97
C GLU A 45 -2.25 8.91 17.64
N VAL A 46 -2.53 7.99 18.58
CA VAL A 46 -2.41 6.53 18.34
C VAL A 46 -3.39 6.04 17.27
N SER A 47 -4.62 6.57 17.28
CA SER A 47 -5.62 6.22 16.25
C SER A 47 -5.16 6.66 14.87
N THR A 48 -4.69 7.90 14.74
CA THR A 48 -4.18 8.43 13.47
C THR A 48 -2.98 7.62 12.98
N TYR A 49 -2.02 7.33 13.87
CA TYR A 49 -0.86 6.51 13.55
C TYR A 49 -1.23 5.11 13.03
N SER A 50 -2.07 4.41 13.79
CA SER A 50 -2.47 3.04 13.47
C SER A 50 -3.32 2.98 12.21
N PHE A 51 -4.22 3.96 12.01
CA PHE A 51 -5.03 4.07 10.81
C PHE A 51 -4.17 4.31 9.56
N THR A 52 -3.23 5.25 9.63
CA THR A 52 -2.31 5.51 8.52
C THR A 52 -1.54 4.24 8.14
N TRP A 53 -0.94 3.55 9.11
CA TRP A 53 -0.23 2.30 8.83
C TRP A 53 -1.14 1.21 8.24
N ALA A 54 -2.36 1.04 8.77
CA ALA A 54 -3.32 0.07 8.25
C ALA A 54 -3.71 0.35 6.79
N VAL A 55 -4.01 1.61 6.45
CA VAL A 55 -4.40 2.03 5.10
C VAL A 55 -3.27 1.79 4.10
N PHE A 56 -2.05 2.22 4.44
CA PHE A 56 -0.91 2.09 3.53
C PHE A 56 -0.48 0.61 3.34
N MET A 57 -0.49 -0.20 4.40
CA MET A 57 -0.22 -1.64 4.28
C MET A 57 -1.30 -2.38 3.47
N GLY A 58 -2.57 -2.02 3.67
CA GLY A 58 -3.67 -2.56 2.87
C GLY A 58 -3.55 -2.18 1.38
N ALA A 59 -3.20 -0.92 1.09
CA ALA A 59 -3.00 -0.44 -0.28
C ALA A 59 -1.84 -1.16 -1.00
N GLY A 60 -0.73 -1.45 -0.29
CA GLY A 60 0.40 -2.18 -0.85
C GLY A 60 0.01 -3.60 -1.23
N ALA A 61 -0.66 -4.30 -0.31
CA ALA A 61 -1.16 -5.64 -0.56
C ALA A 61 -2.19 -5.70 -1.70
N MET A 62 -3.05 -4.69 -1.86
CA MET A 62 -4.01 -4.62 -2.98
C MET A 62 -3.33 -4.42 -4.34
N THR A 63 -2.18 -3.75 -4.37
CA THR A 63 -1.41 -3.55 -5.61
C THR A 63 -0.92 -4.88 -6.19
N TYR A 64 -0.64 -5.87 -5.35
CA TYR A 64 -0.30 -7.22 -5.80
C TYR A 64 -1.44 -7.93 -6.55
N GLU A 65 -2.70 -7.69 -6.16
CA GLU A 65 -3.82 -8.40 -6.77
C GLU A 65 -4.21 -7.89 -8.17
N ASN A 66 -3.47 -6.92 -8.73
CA ASN A 66 -3.76 -6.30 -10.03
C ASN A 66 -5.20 -5.79 -10.14
N LYS A 67 -5.86 -5.49 -9.01
CA LYS A 67 -7.26 -5.02 -8.95
C LYS A 67 -7.40 -3.57 -9.39
N HIS A 68 -6.71 -3.17 -10.45
CA HIS A 68 -7.05 -1.97 -11.19
C HIS A 68 -8.30 -2.27 -12.04
N PHE A 69 -9.42 -2.36 -11.35
CA PHE A 69 -10.73 -2.75 -11.86
C PHE A 69 -11.12 -2.00 -13.15
N ALA A 70 -10.67 -0.74 -13.28
CA ALA A 70 -10.88 0.09 -14.46
C ALA A 70 -10.18 -0.46 -15.72
N PHE A 71 -8.98 -1.03 -15.59
CA PHE A 71 -8.22 -1.55 -16.71
C PHE A 71 -8.64 -2.96 -17.13
N ASP A 72 -9.10 -3.79 -16.19
CA ASP A 72 -9.63 -5.13 -16.50
C ASP A 72 -10.86 -5.09 -17.40
N SER A 73 -11.75 -4.10 -17.21
CA SER A 73 -12.92 -3.88 -18.08
C SER A 73 -12.50 -3.50 -19.51
N LEU A 74 -11.50 -2.63 -19.64
CA LEU A 74 -10.94 -2.22 -20.94
C LEU A 74 -10.23 -3.40 -21.62
N LEU A 75 -9.49 -4.21 -20.86
CA LEU A 75 -8.82 -5.43 -21.31
C LEU A 75 -9.79 -6.53 -21.76
N HIS A 76 -11.04 -6.51 -21.29
CA HIS A 76 -12.09 -7.45 -21.71
C HIS A 76 -12.56 -7.21 -23.15
N HIS A 77 -12.51 -5.97 -23.63
CA HIS A 77 -12.90 -5.60 -24.99
C HIS A 77 -11.80 -5.84 -26.04
N LEU A 78 -10.54 -6.06 -25.63
CA LEU A 78 -9.42 -6.28 -26.54
C LEU A 78 -9.00 -7.76 -26.61
N LYS A 79 -8.77 -8.27 -27.83
CA LYS A 79 -8.29 -9.65 -28.08
C LYS A 79 -6.87 -9.67 -28.64
N GLY A 80 -6.12 -10.73 -28.32
CA GLY A 80 -4.81 -11.03 -28.90
C GLY A 80 -3.68 -10.08 -28.50
N LYS A 81 -2.74 -9.83 -29.42
CA LYS A 81 -1.48 -9.08 -29.15
C LYS A 81 -1.70 -7.65 -28.64
N LYS A 82 -2.80 -6.98 -29.03
CA LYS A 82 -3.14 -5.63 -28.54
C LYS A 82 -3.43 -5.60 -27.04
N LYS A 83 -4.00 -6.68 -26.49
CA LYS A 83 -4.27 -6.83 -25.05
C LYS A 83 -2.97 -6.86 -24.25
N GLU A 84 -1.99 -7.65 -24.71
CA GLU A 84 -0.70 -7.77 -24.01
C GLU A 84 0.12 -6.49 -24.07
N ILE A 85 0.11 -5.77 -25.20
CA ILE A 85 0.76 -4.43 -25.30
C ILE A 85 0.11 -3.46 -24.30
N LEU A 86 -1.22 -3.44 -24.20
CA LEU A 86 -1.94 -2.58 -23.27
C LEU A 86 -1.60 -2.94 -21.81
N LYS A 87 -1.51 -4.22 -21.45
CA LYS A 87 -1.09 -4.65 -20.11
C LYS A 87 0.32 -4.17 -19.76
N ILE A 88 1.26 -4.28 -20.70
CA ILE A 88 2.63 -3.81 -20.50
C ILE A 88 2.63 -2.30 -20.27
N PHE A 89 1.86 -1.54 -21.08
CA PHE A 89 1.74 -0.09 -20.94
C PHE A 89 1.15 0.32 -19.58
N ILE A 90 0.07 -0.32 -19.15
CA ILE A 90 -0.54 -0.08 -17.84
C ILE A 90 0.44 -0.40 -16.72
N SER A 91 1.12 -1.55 -16.80
CA SER A 91 2.12 -1.96 -15.80
C SER A 91 3.28 -0.97 -15.71
N LEU A 92 3.70 -0.39 -16.85
CA LEU A 92 4.72 0.65 -16.89
C LEU A 92 4.26 1.94 -16.19
N ILE A 93 3.01 2.37 -16.40
CA ILE A 93 2.44 3.53 -15.70
C ILE A 93 2.39 3.28 -14.19
N ILE A 94 1.94 2.10 -13.76
CA ILE A 94 1.87 1.73 -12.34
C ILE A 94 3.28 1.71 -11.73
N LEU A 95 4.29 1.22 -12.46
CA LEU A 95 5.67 1.25 -12.01
C LEU A 95 6.17 2.69 -11.81
N ILE A 96 5.92 3.58 -12.77
CA ILE A 96 6.29 5.01 -12.67
C ILE A 96 5.61 5.66 -11.47
N PHE A 97 4.31 5.41 -11.30
CA PHE A 97 3.54 5.92 -10.17
C PHE A 97 4.09 5.41 -8.83
N SER A 98 4.39 4.12 -8.74
CA SER A 98 4.95 3.50 -7.53
C SER A 98 6.32 4.07 -7.17
N LEU A 99 7.18 4.32 -8.17
CA LEU A 99 8.48 4.98 -7.98
C LEU A 99 8.32 6.44 -7.53
N ALA A 100 7.36 7.16 -8.09
CA ALA A 100 7.04 8.52 -7.63
C ALA A 100 6.56 8.50 -6.18
N THR A 101 5.65 7.59 -5.81
CA THR A 101 5.18 7.42 -4.43
C THR A 101 6.33 7.10 -3.48
N LEU A 102 7.29 6.26 -3.89
CA LEU A 102 8.50 5.97 -3.11
C LEU A 102 9.33 7.24 -2.91
N TYR A 103 9.65 7.95 -3.99
CA TYR A 103 10.49 9.16 -3.94
C TYR A 103 9.87 10.26 -3.07
N TYR A 104 8.62 10.62 -3.33
CA TYR A 104 7.91 11.63 -2.52
C TYR A 104 7.68 11.14 -1.08
N GLY A 105 7.44 9.83 -0.88
CA GLY A 105 7.32 9.22 0.43
C GLY A 105 8.59 9.36 1.27
N VAL A 106 9.77 9.16 0.67
CA VAL A 106 11.07 9.37 1.34
C VAL A 106 11.26 10.85 1.71
N ILE A 107 10.97 11.77 0.80
CA ILE A 107 11.10 13.22 1.06
C ILE A 107 10.21 13.65 2.23
N ILE A 108 8.94 13.22 2.23
CA ILE A 108 7.99 13.53 3.31
C ILE A 108 8.51 12.94 4.63
N THR A 109 8.93 11.68 4.63
CA THR A 109 9.46 11.03 5.82
C THR A 109 10.66 11.77 6.41
N GLN A 110 11.60 12.20 5.56
CA GLN A 110 12.77 12.98 5.99
C GLN A 110 12.37 14.36 6.56
N LYS A 111 11.41 15.04 5.91
CA LYS A 111 10.94 16.36 6.35
C LYS A 111 10.25 16.30 7.71
N PHE A 112 9.47 15.24 7.96
CA PHE A 112 8.76 15.02 9.23
C PHE A 112 9.58 14.22 10.27
N TRP A 113 10.83 13.86 9.97
CA TRP A 113 11.67 13.06 10.87
C TRP A 113 11.98 13.75 12.20
N ASN A 114 12.17 15.08 12.15
CA ASN A 114 12.49 15.88 13.33
C ASN A 114 11.24 16.38 14.09
N TYR A 115 10.04 16.17 13.54
CA TYR A 115 8.80 16.49 14.21
C TYR A 115 8.44 15.41 15.24
N ARG A 116 8.00 15.84 16.42
CA ARG A 116 7.48 14.97 17.48
C ARG A 116 5.99 15.25 17.66
N TRP A 117 5.27 14.22 18.08
CA TRP A 117 3.89 14.38 18.54
C TRP A 117 3.86 15.17 19.85
N ILE A 118 2.71 15.80 20.13
CA ILE A 118 2.53 16.65 21.32
C ILE A 118 2.34 15.78 22.56
N ASN A 119 1.64 14.65 22.42
CA ASN A 119 1.26 13.80 23.55
C ASN A 119 1.99 12.43 23.58
N LEU A 120 2.66 12.05 22.48
CA LEU A 120 3.46 10.82 22.39
C LEU A 120 4.97 11.10 22.24
N PRO A 121 5.84 10.36 22.96
CA PRO A 121 7.29 10.49 22.83
C PRO A 121 7.85 9.86 21.53
N ILE A 122 7.03 9.68 20.51
CA ILE A 122 7.39 9.05 19.24
C ILE A 122 7.59 10.13 18.17
N LYS A 123 8.62 9.99 17.34
CA LYS A 123 8.86 10.89 16.20
C LYS A 123 7.80 10.66 15.11
N MET A 124 7.23 11.73 14.56
CA MET A 124 6.27 11.66 13.45
C MET A 124 6.85 10.99 12.20
N GLY A 125 8.18 11.00 12.03
CA GLY A 125 8.85 10.30 10.93
C GLY A 125 8.50 8.81 10.83
N TRP A 126 8.24 8.13 11.96
CA TRP A 126 7.83 6.73 11.94
C TRP A 126 6.45 6.51 11.33
N THR A 127 5.55 7.48 11.43
CA THR A 127 4.24 7.41 10.79
C THR A 127 4.40 7.43 9.28
N TRP A 128 5.24 8.32 8.77
CA TRP A 128 5.37 8.57 7.34
C TRP A 128 6.18 7.51 6.59
N LEU A 129 6.97 6.68 7.29
CA LEU A 129 7.68 5.53 6.73
C LEU A 129 6.76 4.52 6.02
N CYS A 130 5.48 4.46 6.34
CA CYS A 130 4.54 3.57 5.65
C CYS A 130 4.37 3.93 4.15
N VAL A 131 4.59 5.21 3.77
CA VAL A 131 4.48 5.69 2.39
C VAL A 131 5.61 5.19 1.48
N PRO A 132 6.91 5.33 1.84
CA PRO A 132 7.98 4.73 1.07
C PRO A 132 7.95 3.19 1.11
N ILE A 133 7.46 2.58 2.20
CA ILE A 133 7.25 1.12 2.25
C ILE A 133 6.20 0.71 1.21
N LEU A 134 5.04 1.38 1.17
CA LEU A 134 4.02 1.19 0.13
C LEU A 134 4.62 1.32 -1.27
N GLY A 135 5.32 2.43 -1.54
CA GLY A 135 5.89 2.69 -2.86
C GLY A 135 6.92 1.62 -3.26
N GLY A 136 7.72 1.15 -2.30
CA GLY A 136 8.69 0.08 -2.49
C GLY A 136 8.06 -1.26 -2.82
N THR A 137 7.06 -1.69 -2.04
CA THR A 137 6.40 -2.97 -2.28
C THR A 137 5.56 -2.93 -3.56
N ALA A 138 4.87 -1.82 -3.83
CA ALA A 138 4.14 -1.59 -5.08
C ALA A 138 5.07 -1.60 -6.31
N ALA A 139 6.26 -1.00 -6.23
CA ALA A 139 7.24 -1.00 -7.31
C ALA A 139 7.78 -2.42 -7.57
N LEU A 140 8.07 -3.18 -6.51
CA LEU A 140 8.49 -4.59 -6.62
C LEU A 140 7.39 -5.44 -7.28
N TYR A 141 6.13 -5.29 -6.87
CA TYR A 141 5.00 -6.01 -7.47
C TYR A 141 4.84 -5.67 -8.95
N SER A 142 4.85 -4.38 -9.29
CA SER A 142 4.75 -3.90 -10.67
C SER A 142 5.88 -4.44 -11.55
N PHE A 143 7.11 -4.47 -11.03
CA PHE A 143 8.25 -5.04 -11.75
C PHE A 143 8.08 -6.53 -12.01
N THR A 144 7.60 -7.30 -11.03
CA THR A 144 7.33 -8.73 -11.23
C THR A 144 6.23 -8.98 -12.27
N HIS A 145 5.16 -8.18 -12.28
CA HIS A 145 4.10 -8.29 -13.29
C HIS A 145 4.60 -7.98 -14.70
N ILE A 146 5.46 -6.96 -14.87
CA ILE A 146 6.07 -6.65 -16.17
C ILE A 146 6.86 -7.85 -16.70
N LEU A 147 7.66 -8.50 -15.85
CA LEU A 147 8.44 -9.67 -16.26
C LEU A 147 7.53 -10.85 -16.69
N ASP A 148 6.44 -11.08 -15.96
CA ASP A 148 5.49 -12.15 -16.30
C ASP A 148 4.72 -11.84 -17.60
N HIS A 149 4.32 -10.58 -17.82
CA HIS A 149 3.70 -10.15 -19.08
C HIS A 149 4.64 -10.29 -20.28
N ILE A 150 5.91 -9.89 -20.14
CA ILE A 150 6.93 -10.07 -21.19
C ILE A 150 7.17 -11.55 -21.49
N LYS A 151 7.22 -12.40 -20.45
CA LYS A 151 7.40 -13.85 -20.61
C LYS A 151 6.22 -14.51 -21.31
N ASN A 152 4.99 -14.10 -21.00
CA ASN A 152 3.77 -14.58 -21.66
C ASN A 152 3.66 -14.09 -23.11
N TYR A 153 4.05 -12.85 -23.39
CA TYR A 153 4.16 -12.33 -24.76
C TYR A 153 5.18 -13.15 -25.58
N ARG A 154 6.34 -13.48 -24.99
CA ARG A 154 7.39 -14.28 -25.65
C ARG A 154 7.03 -15.76 -25.83
N LYS A 155 6.15 -16.31 -24.99
CA LYS A 155 5.60 -17.67 -25.14
C LYS A 155 4.49 -17.78 -26.18
N GLY A 156 4.11 -16.69 -26.83
CA GLY A 156 3.22 -16.71 -27.99
C GLY A 156 1.77 -17.00 -27.62
N GLY A 157 1.08 -16.02 -27.04
CA GLY A 157 -0.37 -15.83 -27.18
C GLY A 157 -1.28 -17.05 -26.95
N MET A 158 -0.89 -18.02 -26.13
CA MET A 158 -1.80 -19.10 -25.75
C MET A 158 -2.74 -18.60 -24.65
N PRO A 159 -4.06 -18.60 -24.90
CA PRO A 159 -5.05 -18.28 -23.89
C PRO A 159 -5.04 -19.38 -22.84
N LEU A 160 -4.88 -19.00 -21.57
CA LEU A 160 -5.52 -19.69 -20.46
C LEU A 160 -6.64 -18.77 -19.98
#